data_AF-A0A152A484-F1
#
_entry.id   AF-A0A152A484-F1
#
_cell.length_a   1.000
_cell.length_b   1.000
_cell.length_c   1.000
_cell.angle_alpha   90.00
_cell.angle_beta   90.00
_cell.angle_gamma   90.00
#
_symmetry.space_group_name_H-M   'P 1'
#
loop_
_entity.id
_entity.type
_entity.pdbx_description
1 polymer ?
#
loop_
_entity_poly.entity_id
_entity_poly.type
_entity_poly.pdbx_seq_one_letter_code
_entity_poly.pdbx_strand_id
1 'polypeptide(L)'
;MTIETKLNQIVDNKIENDLDSDSESVDLTENKRQKFPYKRIGKSFLVVAILVAVFTIVLPTALYDRIGLVDDGLIFRALFGVFMFCLFICLINIYYLGGESQAWDADTDVNDLDFSFSNVIAIIGIIIEFVQICSFSFNATTPFLGSEALRHTNYIAIPYSEGISFKVMYWVMFAFAFTPYIFIVMVRLIVHIMTRRNGEDFTSQFMTNHQQNIYSVLWFLVNTMYLPVIGTMFGGIDCTFTDSEATLDSDPVTHCLKGLHVPYIICSLLALVMYYPAASFAQSQTQSISDIKFKPRIVFIFAQGKVILAAITVFATTLSAVYLSAVIVVNFIFLIINVLLKPCLVEWVNRMRTVFFSFCLLTTICSCIAYGGVDQYIPLVLLIVGYVALAVCFAIYYQIRESVILFFKSKLFKNQKSTLSSSQVANP
;
A
#
# COMPACT_ATOMS: atom_id res chain seq x y z
N MET A 1 21.90 20.24 -63.23
CA MET A 1 21.18 20.31 -61.93
C MET A 1 21.56 19.05 -61.18
N THR A 2 22.51 19.21 -60.27
CA THR A 2 23.51 18.22 -59.88
C THR A 2 23.09 17.46 -58.63
N ILE A 3 23.56 16.21 -58.52
CA ILE A 3 23.24 15.22 -57.48
C ILE A 3 23.50 15.74 -56.04
N GLU A 4 24.32 16.77 -55.87
CA GLU A 4 24.56 17.45 -54.57
C GLU A 4 23.31 18.09 -53.96
N THR A 5 22.34 18.55 -54.76
CA THR A 5 21.14 19.21 -54.20
C THR A 5 20.17 18.21 -53.56
N LYS A 6 20.20 16.94 -53.97
CA LYS A 6 19.37 15.88 -53.36
C LYS A 6 20.02 15.26 -52.12
N LEU A 7 21.34 15.33 -51.96
CA LEU A 7 22.01 14.80 -50.77
C LEU A 7 21.83 15.74 -49.57
N ASN A 8 21.88 17.06 -49.78
CA ASN A 8 21.64 18.04 -48.71
C ASN A 8 20.19 18.02 -48.22
N GLN A 9 19.20 17.79 -49.11
CA GLN A 9 17.80 17.61 -48.68
C GLN A 9 17.53 16.29 -47.91
N ILE A 10 18.39 15.27 -48.04
CA ILE A 10 18.27 14.02 -47.29
C ILE A 10 19.03 14.10 -45.95
N VAL A 11 20.11 14.89 -45.88
CA VAL A 11 20.84 15.14 -44.63
C VAL A 11 20.07 16.12 -43.73
N ASP A 12 19.45 17.16 -44.29
CA ASP A 12 18.66 18.12 -43.50
C ASP A 12 17.35 17.48 -42.98
N ASN A 13 16.67 16.63 -43.77
CA ASN A 13 15.49 15.88 -43.31
C ASN A 13 15.81 14.75 -42.31
N LYS A 14 17.09 14.41 -42.09
CA LYS A 14 17.50 13.37 -41.13
C LYS A 14 18.04 13.95 -39.82
N ILE A 15 18.22 15.27 -39.73
CA ILE A 15 18.63 15.96 -38.50
C ILE A 15 17.43 16.60 -37.79
N GLU A 16 16.29 16.80 -38.47
CA GLU A 16 15.05 17.33 -37.86
C GLU A 16 14.15 16.30 -37.14
N ASN A 17 14.52 15.02 -37.06
CA ASN A 17 13.65 13.96 -36.50
C ASN A 17 14.15 13.27 -35.22
N ASP A 18 15.11 13.83 -34.48
CA ASP A 18 15.59 13.26 -33.20
C ASP A 18 15.64 14.27 -32.02
N LEU A 19 14.93 15.38 -32.12
CA LEU A 19 14.77 16.34 -31.02
C LEU A 19 13.30 16.76 -30.82
N ASP A 20 12.42 15.78 -30.63
CA ASP A 20 11.17 15.99 -29.90
C ASP A 20 11.51 16.18 -28.41
N SER A 21 12.07 17.35 -28.10
CA SER A 21 11.98 17.91 -26.76
C SER A 21 10.59 18.52 -26.63
N ASP A 22 9.74 17.86 -25.85
CA ASP A 22 8.47 18.39 -25.35
C ASP A 22 8.68 19.81 -24.79
N SER A 23 8.38 20.80 -25.64
CA SER A 23 8.32 22.20 -25.25
C SER A 23 6.90 22.51 -24.79
N GLU A 24 6.59 22.03 -23.58
CA GLU A 24 5.51 22.63 -22.78
C GLU A 24 5.95 24.06 -22.41
N SER A 25 5.58 25.03 -23.25
CA SER A 25 5.56 26.45 -22.95
C SER A 25 4.27 26.80 -22.20
N VAL A 26 4.19 26.33 -20.96
CA VAL A 26 3.24 26.82 -19.95
C VAL A 26 4.07 27.21 -18.73
N ASP A 27 3.86 28.40 -18.18
CA ASP A 27 4.59 29.03 -17.07
C ASP A 27 5.27 28.05 -16.09
N LEU A 28 6.58 27.88 -16.24
CA LEU A 28 7.36 26.80 -15.61
C LEU A 28 8.59 27.30 -14.84
N THR A 29 8.64 28.57 -14.47
CA THR A 29 9.85 29.20 -13.90
C THR A 29 9.93 29.22 -12.38
N GLU A 30 8.85 29.03 -11.62
CA GLU A 30 8.95 29.01 -10.14
C GLU A 30 8.96 27.60 -9.51
N ASN A 31 8.28 26.60 -10.08
CA ASN A 31 8.23 25.25 -9.48
C ASN A 31 9.31 24.25 -9.96
N LYS A 32 10.08 24.56 -11.02
CA LYS A 32 11.13 23.64 -11.53
C LYS A 32 12.41 23.63 -10.69
N ARG A 33 12.71 24.68 -9.92
CA ARG A 33 14.00 24.78 -9.18
C ARG A 33 14.07 23.95 -7.89
N GLN A 34 12.94 23.53 -7.29
CA GLN A 34 12.96 22.74 -6.04
C GLN A 34 12.90 21.21 -6.23
N LYS A 35 12.56 20.71 -7.42
CA LYS A 35 12.40 19.25 -7.67
C LYS A 35 13.70 18.52 -8.05
N PHE A 36 14.76 19.23 -8.41
CA PHE A 36 16.01 18.59 -8.87
C PHE A 36 16.79 17.75 -7.82
N PRO A 37 16.92 18.15 -6.53
CA PRO A 37 17.76 17.41 -5.59
C PRO A 37 17.16 16.05 -5.20
N TYR A 38 15.85 15.98 -4.97
CA TYR A 38 15.19 14.75 -4.51
C TYR A 38 15.26 13.61 -5.54
N LYS A 39 15.22 13.91 -6.85
CA LYS A 39 15.32 12.88 -7.91
C LYS A 39 16.69 12.19 -7.90
N ARG A 40 17.74 12.98 -7.69
CA ARG A 40 19.11 12.47 -7.62
C ARG A 40 19.31 11.66 -6.36
N ILE A 41 18.81 12.15 -5.21
CA ILE A 41 18.88 11.44 -3.93
C ILE A 41 18.14 10.09 -4.02
N GLY A 42 16.89 10.07 -4.50
CA GLY A 42 16.13 8.83 -4.65
C GLY A 42 16.81 7.79 -5.54
N LYS A 43 17.38 8.22 -6.68
CA LYS A 43 18.18 7.33 -7.55
C LYS A 43 19.43 6.81 -6.85
N SER A 44 20.16 7.65 -6.12
CA SER A 44 21.33 7.21 -5.36
C SER A 44 20.96 6.16 -4.32
N PHE A 45 19.88 6.36 -3.56
CA PHE A 45 19.41 5.38 -2.59
C PHE A 45 18.92 4.07 -3.22
N LEU A 46 18.36 4.11 -4.44
CA LEU A 46 18.04 2.90 -5.18
C LEU A 46 19.30 2.11 -5.56
N VAL A 47 20.34 2.78 -6.05
CA VAL A 47 21.63 2.14 -6.37
C VAL A 47 22.26 1.56 -5.11
N VAL A 48 22.25 2.31 -4.00
CA VAL A 48 22.72 1.80 -2.70
C VAL A 48 21.91 0.59 -2.26
N ALA A 49 20.59 0.60 -2.39
CA ALA A 49 19.75 -0.56 -2.05
C ALA A 49 20.13 -1.79 -2.89
N ILE A 50 20.36 -1.63 -4.21
CA ILE A 50 20.81 -2.74 -5.07
C ILE A 50 22.17 -3.27 -4.63
N LEU A 51 23.13 -2.39 -4.30
CA LEU A 51 24.43 -2.81 -3.79
C LEU A 51 24.31 -3.55 -2.46
N VAL A 52 23.50 -3.05 -1.52
CA VAL A 52 23.24 -3.71 -0.24
C VAL A 52 22.54 -5.05 -0.44
N ALA A 53 21.61 -5.16 -1.41
CA ALA A 53 20.97 -6.44 -1.76
C ALA A 53 22.00 -7.47 -2.25
N VAL A 54 22.94 -7.07 -3.11
CA VAL A 54 24.06 -7.94 -3.52
C VAL A 54 24.91 -8.34 -2.33
N PHE A 55 25.26 -7.40 -1.44
CA PHE A 55 26.02 -7.71 -0.22
C PHE A 55 25.26 -8.63 0.74
N THR A 56 23.94 -8.51 0.82
CA THR A 56 23.08 -9.37 1.65
C THR A 56 23.20 -10.84 1.24
N ILE A 57 23.52 -11.12 -0.03
CA ILE A 57 23.76 -12.49 -0.52
C ILE A 57 25.24 -12.87 -0.42
N VAL A 58 26.13 -12.00 -0.93
CA VAL A 58 27.55 -12.32 -1.10
C VAL A 58 28.27 -12.43 0.24
N LEU A 59 27.99 -11.53 1.19
CA LEU A 59 28.74 -11.47 2.44
C LEU A 59 28.49 -12.70 3.32
N PRO A 60 27.23 -13.12 3.57
CA PRO A 60 26.99 -14.32 4.37
C PRO A 60 27.50 -15.59 3.68
N THR A 61 27.30 -15.70 2.36
CA THR A 61 27.81 -16.85 1.60
C THR A 61 29.34 -16.94 1.63
N ALA A 62 30.05 -15.81 1.64
CA ALA A 62 31.52 -15.79 1.68
C ALA A 62 32.11 -15.97 3.10
N LEU A 63 31.36 -15.60 4.13
CA LEU A 63 31.80 -15.66 5.53
C LEU A 63 31.32 -16.92 6.27
N TYR A 64 30.44 -17.71 5.65
CA TYR A 64 29.82 -18.90 6.23
C TYR A 64 30.80 -19.85 6.94
N ASP A 65 31.99 -20.07 6.37
CA ASP A 65 32.99 -20.99 6.95
C ASP A 65 33.94 -20.34 7.97
N ARG A 66 33.87 -19.01 8.16
CA ARG A 66 34.84 -18.24 8.97
C ARG A 66 34.26 -17.64 10.25
N ILE A 67 32.93 -17.53 10.34
CA ILE A 67 32.21 -16.86 11.42
C ILE A 67 31.18 -17.85 11.99
N GLY A 68 30.83 -17.69 13.27
CA GLY A 68 29.75 -18.49 13.87
C GLY A 68 28.41 -18.24 13.19
N LEU A 69 27.57 -19.28 13.08
CA LEU A 69 26.25 -19.24 12.44
C LEU A 69 25.35 -18.12 12.96
N VAL A 70 25.40 -17.84 14.27
CA VAL A 70 24.60 -16.80 14.93
C VAL A 70 25.04 -15.40 14.49
N ASP A 71 26.36 -15.15 14.44
CA ASP A 71 26.91 -13.87 14.02
C ASP A 71 26.63 -13.61 12.52
N ASP A 72 26.71 -14.65 11.69
CA ASP A 72 26.36 -14.56 10.27
C ASP A 72 24.88 -14.21 10.05
N GLY A 73 23.99 -14.83 10.84
CA GLY A 73 22.57 -14.50 10.83
C GLY A 73 22.26 -13.07 11.27
N LEU A 74 22.98 -12.54 12.26
CA LEU A 74 22.85 -11.15 12.70
C LEU A 74 23.29 -10.18 11.60
N ILE A 75 24.43 -10.44 10.94
CA ILE A 75 24.93 -9.64 9.82
C ILE A 75 23.92 -9.65 8.67
N PHE A 76 23.38 -10.82 8.32
CA PHE A 76 22.37 -10.96 7.27
C PHE A 76 21.10 -10.13 7.58
N ARG A 77 20.54 -10.26 8.79
CA ARG A 77 19.35 -9.49 9.21
C ARG A 77 19.63 -7.98 9.22
N ALA A 78 20.81 -7.56 9.66
CA ALA A 78 21.22 -6.16 9.65
C ALA A 78 21.33 -5.60 8.22
N LEU A 79 21.96 -6.35 7.30
CA LEU A 79 22.06 -5.96 5.88
C LEU A 79 20.69 -5.87 5.22
N PHE A 80 19.80 -6.84 5.50
CA PHE A 80 18.42 -6.81 5.01
C PHE A 80 17.64 -5.59 5.55
N GLY A 81 17.81 -5.27 6.83
CA GLY A 81 17.23 -4.06 7.44
C GLY A 81 17.73 -2.77 6.78
N VAL A 82 19.03 -2.67 6.51
CA VAL A 82 19.62 -1.54 5.77
C VAL A 82 19.07 -1.46 4.35
N PHE A 83 18.94 -2.59 3.66
CA PHE A 83 18.34 -2.67 2.33
C PHE A 83 16.90 -2.10 2.33
N MET A 84 16.05 -2.56 3.25
CA MET A 84 14.67 -2.08 3.37
C MET A 84 14.61 -0.58 3.71
N PHE A 85 15.50 -0.10 4.58
CA PHE A 85 15.61 1.31 4.92
C PHE A 85 16.03 2.17 3.71
N CYS A 86 16.98 1.71 2.90
CA CYS A 86 17.38 2.38 1.67
C CYS A 86 16.22 2.43 0.66
N LEU A 87 15.45 1.35 0.50
CA LEU A 87 14.25 1.35 -0.33
C LEU A 87 13.20 2.33 0.19
N PHE A 88 12.97 2.36 1.50
CA PHE A 88 12.04 3.30 2.12
C PHE A 88 12.44 4.77 1.85
N ILE A 89 13.72 5.12 2.04
CA ILE A 89 14.23 6.46 1.70
C ILE A 89 14.07 6.74 0.21
N CYS A 90 14.42 5.79 -0.65
CA CYS A 90 14.22 5.91 -2.10
C CYS A 90 12.77 6.29 -2.42
N LEU A 91 11.81 5.57 -1.83
CA LEU A 91 10.39 5.83 -2.02
C LEU A 91 9.95 7.18 -1.51
N ILE A 92 10.36 7.59 -0.31
CA ILE A 92 10.04 8.93 0.20
C ILE A 92 10.50 10.01 -0.78
N ASN A 93 11.72 9.88 -1.30
CA ASN A 93 12.28 10.87 -2.23
C ASN A 93 11.53 10.87 -3.57
N ILE A 94 11.22 9.69 -4.14
CA ILE A 94 10.45 9.60 -5.40
C ILE A 94 9.02 10.11 -5.19
N TYR A 95 8.42 9.79 -4.05
CA TYR A 95 7.07 10.18 -3.70
C TYR A 95 6.94 11.69 -3.49
N TYR A 96 7.92 12.31 -2.83
CA TYR A 96 7.97 13.77 -2.67
C TYR A 96 8.04 14.51 -4.01
N LEU A 97 8.64 13.91 -5.04
CA LEU A 97 8.72 14.47 -6.39
C LEU A 97 7.43 14.36 -7.19
N GLY A 98 6.68 13.26 -7.01
CA GLY A 98 5.50 12.93 -7.81
C GLY A 98 4.15 13.27 -7.15
N GLY A 99 4.15 13.69 -5.89
CA GLY A 99 2.94 13.81 -5.06
C GLY A 99 2.33 15.21 -4.92
N GLU A 100 2.58 16.14 -5.85
CA GLU A 100 2.07 17.53 -5.75
C GLU A 100 0.73 17.78 -6.47
N SER A 101 -0.25 18.16 -5.63
CA SER A 101 -1.47 18.98 -5.80
C SER A 101 -2.57 18.60 -6.80
N GLN A 102 -2.29 18.20 -8.03
CA GLN A 102 -3.33 18.30 -9.08
C GLN A 102 -4.52 17.32 -8.96
N ALA A 103 -4.39 16.21 -8.23
CA ALA A 103 -5.46 15.21 -8.13
C ALA A 103 -6.52 15.52 -7.05
N TRP A 104 -6.30 16.51 -6.18
CA TRP A 104 -7.11 16.73 -4.97
C TRP A 104 -7.97 18.00 -4.98
N ASP A 105 -7.77 18.91 -5.94
CA ASP A 105 -8.31 20.28 -5.86
C ASP A 105 -9.65 20.48 -6.59
N ALA A 106 -10.28 19.44 -7.15
CA ALA A 106 -11.40 19.64 -8.09
C ALA A 106 -12.83 19.68 -7.52
N ASP A 107 -13.22 18.89 -6.50
CA ASP A 107 -14.63 18.88 -6.07
C ASP A 107 -14.80 18.67 -4.56
N THR A 108 -15.33 19.68 -3.86
CA THR A 108 -15.50 19.68 -2.39
C THR A 108 -16.89 19.26 -1.91
N ASP A 109 -17.83 18.99 -2.82
CA ASP A 109 -19.25 18.70 -2.50
C ASP A 109 -19.75 17.32 -2.95
N VAL A 110 -18.87 16.33 -3.14
CA VAL A 110 -19.26 14.96 -3.56
C VAL A 110 -19.52 14.07 -2.34
N ASN A 111 -20.65 14.24 -1.66
CA ASN A 111 -21.15 13.24 -0.70
C ASN A 111 -22.07 12.20 -1.36
N ASP A 112 -22.59 12.51 -2.55
CA ASP A 112 -23.40 11.58 -3.33
C ASP A 112 -22.47 10.74 -4.22
N LEU A 113 -22.39 9.45 -3.91
CA LEU A 113 -21.64 8.48 -4.70
C LEU A 113 -22.59 7.76 -5.64
N ASP A 114 -22.28 7.81 -6.93
CA ASP A 114 -22.92 6.92 -7.89
C ASP A 114 -22.46 5.48 -7.64
N PHE A 115 -23.36 4.51 -7.80
CA PHE A 115 -23.03 3.08 -7.75
C PHE A 115 -22.30 2.64 -9.05
N SER A 116 -21.15 3.25 -9.31
CA SER A 116 -20.26 2.86 -10.38
C SER A 116 -19.43 1.64 -9.98
N PHE A 117 -19.02 0.85 -10.98
CA PHE A 117 -18.12 -0.31 -10.77
C PHE A 117 -16.85 0.07 -10.01
N SER A 118 -16.28 1.24 -10.31
CA SER A 118 -15.10 1.79 -9.64
C SER A 118 -15.33 2.00 -8.14
N ASN A 119 -16.47 2.59 -7.76
CA ASN A 119 -16.80 2.85 -6.36
C ASN A 119 -17.08 1.55 -5.58
N VAL A 120 -17.76 0.57 -6.20
CA VAL A 120 -17.99 -0.75 -5.59
C VAL A 120 -16.67 -1.46 -5.32
N ILE A 121 -15.77 -1.49 -6.31
CA ILE A 121 -14.43 -2.07 -6.16
C ILE A 121 -13.64 -1.37 -5.05
N ALA A 122 -13.71 -0.03 -4.98
CA ALA A 122 -13.04 0.73 -3.95
C ALA A 122 -13.52 0.34 -2.55
N ILE A 123 -14.84 0.21 -2.35
CA ILE A 123 -15.44 -0.22 -1.08
C ILE A 123 -15.00 -1.65 -0.72
N ILE A 124 -15.07 -2.59 -1.65
CA ILE A 124 -14.62 -3.97 -1.44
C ILE A 124 -13.13 -3.98 -1.06
N GLY A 125 -12.30 -3.17 -1.73
CA GLY A 125 -10.88 -3.03 -1.41
C GLY A 125 -10.63 -2.53 0.02
N ILE A 126 -11.45 -1.59 0.52
CA ILE A 126 -11.35 -1.12 1.91
C ILE A 126 -11.76 -2.22 2.91
N ILE A 127 -12.78 -3.01 2.58
CA ILE A 127 -13.21 -4.15 3.41
C ILE A 127 -12.11 -5.22 3.48
N ILE A 128 -11.53 -5.56 2.33
CA ILE A 128 -10.39 -6.50 2.25
C ILE A 128 -9.21 -5.98 3.06
N GLU A 129 -8.88 -4.69 2.91
CA GLU A 129 -7.82 -4.04 3.70
C GLU A 129 -8.10 -4.16 5.21
N PHE A 130 -9.35 -3.96 5.64
CA PHE A 130 -9.74 -4.17 7.03
C PHE A 130 -9.51 -5.62 7.47
N VAL A 131 -9.98 -6.61 6.71
CA VAL A 131 -9.80 -8.03 7.05
C VAL A 131 -8.32 -8.38 7.15
N GLN A 132 -7.49 -7.89 6.23
CA GLN A 132 -6.04 -8.09 6.26
C GLN A 132 -5.39 -7.48 7.50
N ILE A 133 -5.69 -6.21 7.80
CA ILE A 133 -5.10 -5.54 8.97
C ILE A 133 -5.58 -6.20 10.27
N CYS A 134 -6.86 -6.60 10.33
CA CYS A 134 -7.44 -7.31 11.46
C CYS A 134 -6.79 -8.68 11.65
N SER A 135 -6.43 -9.39 10.57
CA SER A 135 -5.85 -10.73 10.64
C SER A 135 -4.51 -10.79 11.39
N PHE A 136 -3.73 -9.71 11.41
CA PHE A 136 -2.52 -9.60 12.26
C PHE A 136 -2.83 -9.71 13.76
N SER A 137 -4.09 -9.53 14.18
CA SER A 137 -4.46 -9.75 15.58
C SER A 137 -4.59 -11.25 15.92
N PHE A 138 -4.83 -12.10 14.93
CA PHE A 138 -5.10 -13.54 15.10
C PHE A 138 -3.89 -14.43 14.78
N ASN A 139 -2.68 -13.98 15.10
CA ASN A 139 -1.45 -14.66 14.73
C ASN A 139 -1.37 -16.10 15.29
N ALA A 140 -0.85 -17.04 14.50
CA ALA A 140 -0.72 -18.46 14.88
C ALA A 140 0.20 -18.68 16.10
N THR A 141 1.18 -17.80 16.30
CA THR A 141 2.10 -17.87 17.46
C THR A 141 1.47 -17.35 18.75
N THR A 142 0.44 -16.52 18.64
CA THR A 142 -0.37 -16.09 19.78
C THR A 142 -1.58 -17.01 19.89
N PRO A 143 -1.73 -17.78 20.99
CA PRO A 143 -2.90 -18.63 21.13
C PRO A 143 -4.14 -17.74 21.29
N PHE A 144 -4.87 -17.50 20.20
CA PHE A 144 -6.22 -16.94 20.28
C PHE A 144 -7.14 -18.07 20.75
N LEU A 145 -7.20 -18.23 22.07
CA LEU A 145 -7.79 -19.39 22.70
C LEU A 145 -9.32 -19.52 22.51
N GLY A 146 -9.98 -18.61 21.79
CA GLY A 146 -11.45 -18.62 21.62
C GLY A 146 -11.97 -19.21 20.30
N SER A 147 -11.15 -19.36 19.25
CA SER A 147 -11.62 -19.90 17.95
C SER A 147 -10.48 -20.29 17.01
N GLU A 148 -10.40 -21.58 16.67
CA GLU A 148 -9.48 -22.13 15.64
C GLU A 148 -9.74 -21.50 14.26
N ALA A 149 -11.01 -21.27 13.90
CA ALA A 149 -11.38 -20.68 12.61
C ALA A 149 -10.83 -19.25 12.44
N LEU A 150 -10.84 -18.45 13.52
CA LEU A 150 -10.26 -17.10 13.49
C LEU A 150 -8.74 -17.14 13.37
N ARG A 151 -8.07 -18.13 13.97
CA ARG A 151 -6.62 -18.33 13.81
C ARG A 151 -6.22 -18.56 12.35
N HIS A 152 -7.05 -19.25 11.57
CA HIS A 152 -6.78 -19.47 10.14
C HIS A 152 -6.87 -18.19 9.29
N THR A 153 -7.54 -17.13 9.78
CA THR A 153 -7.60 -15.85 9.06
C THR A 153 -6.23 -15.17 8.98
N ASN A 154 -5.27 -15.57 9.83
CA ASN A 154 -3.88 -15.10 9.80
C ASN A 154 -3.24 -15.19 8.41
N TYR A 155 -3.53 -16.28 7.68
CA TYR A 155 -2.97 -16.54 6.35
C TYR A 155 -3.48 -15.57 5.26
N ILE A 156 -4.42 -14.69 5.59
CA ILE A 156 -4.91 -13.65 4.67
C ILE A 156 -3.87 -12.53 4.51
N ALA A 157 -3.05 -12.24 5.53
CA ALA A 157 -2.04 -11.19 5.47
C ALA A 157 -0.58 -11.69 5.63
N ILE A 158 -0.41 -12.96 5.97
CA ILE A 158 0.86 -13.54 6.44
C ILE A 158 1.19 -14.78 5.59
N PRO A 159 2.49 -15.09 5.37
CA PRO A 159 2.90 -16.32 4.68
C PRO A 159 2.16 -17.56 5.18
N TYR A 160 1.82 -18.43 4.23
CA TYR A 160 1.07 -19.66 4.46
C TYR A 160 1.84 -20.61 5.38
N SER A 161 1.10 -21.56 5.98
CA SER A 161 1.63 -22.58 6.88
C SER A 161 2.91 -23.24 6.35
N GLU A 162 3.78 -23.61 7.29
CA GLU A 162 5.07 -24.21 7.01
C GLU A 162 5.01 -25.40 6.02
N GLY A 163 6.07 -25.55 5.22
CA GLY A 163 6.27 -26.71 4.35
C GLY A 163 5.84 -26.52 2.89
N ILE A 164 5.20 -27.53 2.29
CA ILE A 164 4.92 -27.56 0.83
C ILE A 164 4.00 -26.41 0.41
N SER A 165 3.01 -26.07 1.25
CA SER A 165 2.07 -24.97 0.99
C SER A 165 2.81 -23.64 0.85
N PHE A 166 3.78 -23.36 1.72
CA PHE A 166 4.62 -22.18 1.63
C PHE A 166 5.40 -22.15 0.30
N LYS A 167 6.02 -23.27 -0.11
CA LYS A 167 6.79 -23.33 -1.37
C LYS A 167 5.95 -22.96 -2.59
N VAL A 168 4.74 -23.50 -2.69
CA VAL A 168 3.82 -23.21 -3.81
C VAL A 168 3.39 -21.74 -3.75
N MET A 169 2.97 -21.27 -2.58
CA MET A 169 2.49 -19.91 -2.41
C MET A 169 3.60 -18.88 -2.60
N TYR A 170 4.85 -19.19 -2.25
CA TYR A 170 6.01 -18.36 -2.50
C TYR A 170 6.15 -18.05 -3.98
N TRP A 171 6.16 -19.07 -4.84
CA TRP A 171 6.31 -18.88 -6.28
C TRP A 171 5.11 -18.17 -6.91
N VAL A 172 3.90 -18.46 -6.42
CA VAL A 172 2.67 -17.76 -6.84
C VAL A 172 2.77 -16.27 -6.49
N MET A 173 3.12 -15.93 -5.25
CA MET A 173 3.26 -14.54 -4.79
C MET A 173 4.43 -13.81 -5.45
N PHE A 174 5.53 -14.52 -5.73
CA PHE A 174 6.64 -14.00 -6.53
C PHE A 174 6.16 -13.61 -7.92
N ALA A 175 5.37 -14.44 -8.61
CA ALA A 175 4.79 -14.08 -9.90
C ALA A 175 3.84 -12.87 -9.79
N PHE A 176 3.02 -12.82 -8.72
CA PHE A 176 2.15 -11.67 -8.45
C PHE A 176 2.93 -10.37 -8.21
N ALA A 177 4.17 -10.43 -7.68
CA ALA A 177 5.02 -9.26 -7.51
C ALA A 177 5.32 -8.52 -8.83
N PHE A 178 5.28 -9.21 -9.97
CA PHE A 178 5.49 -8.58 -11.28
C PHE A 178 4.20 -8.09 -11.93
N THR A 179 3.03 -8.45 -11.40
CA THR A 179 1.74 -8.15 -12.04
C THR A 179 1.46 -6.67 -12.23
N PRO A 180 1.78 -5.74 -11.31
CA PRO A 180 1.54 -4.31 -11.58
C PRO A 180 2.36 -3.81 -12.77
N TYR A 181 3.61 -4.29 -12.90
CA TYR A 181 4.49 -3.93 -14.00
C TYR A 181 4.00 -4.53 -15.33
N ILE A 182 3.71 -5.83 -15.34
CA ILE A 182 3.17 -6.53 -16.51
C ILE A 182 1.87 -5.85 -16.96
N PHE A 183 0.99 -5.50 -16.02
CA PHE A 183 -0.26 -4.81 -16.31
C PHE A 183 -0.03 -3.47 -17.02
N ILE A 184 0.85 -2.62 -16.49
CA ILE A 184 1.16 -1.31 -17.10
C ILE A 184 1.76 -1.48 -18.50
N VAL A 185 2.69 -2.42 -18.68
CA VAL A 185 3.31 -2.70 -19.97
C VAL A 185 2.27 -3.22 -20.97
N MET A 186 1.39 -4.13 -20.55
CA MET A 186 0.32 -4.67 -21.38
C MET A 186 -0.66 -3.58 -21.82
N VAL A 187 -1.08 -2.71 -20.91
CA VAL A 187 -1.95 -1.57 -21.26
C VAL A 187 -1.27 -0.67 -22.28
N ARG A 188 0.01 -0.32 -22.08
CA ARG A 188 0.78 0.51 -23.03
C ARG A 188 0.92 -0.16 -24.39
N LEU A 189 1.18 -1.47 -24.42
CA LEU A 189 1.31 -2.22 -25.66
C LEU A 189 -0.02 -2.28 -26.42
N ILE A 190 -1.13 -2.52 -25.72
CA ILE A 190 -2.48 -2.52 -26.29
C ILE A 190 -2.78 -1.15 -26.90
N VAL A 191 -2.55 -0.07 -26.15
CA VAL A 191 -2.73 1.31 -26.62
C VAL A 191 -1.90 1.56 -27.87
N HIS A 192 -0.61 1.19 -27.86
CA HIS A 192 0.27 1.37 -29.02
C HIS A 192 -0.22 0.59 -30.27
N ILE A 193 -0.66 -0.65 -30.09
CA ILE A 193 -1.22 -1.46 -31.19
C ILE A 193 -2.51 -0.84 -31.71
N MET A 194 -3.38 -0.36 -30.81
CA MET A 194 -4.64 0.31 -31.18
C MET A 194 -4.38 1.60 -31.95
N THR A 195 -3.46 2.45 -31.49
CA THR A 195 -3.07 3.67 -32.19
C THR A 195 -2.58 3.36 -33.59
N ARG A 196 -1.71 2.36 -33.74
CA ARG A 196 -1.16 1.97 -35.05
C ARG A 196 -2.22 1.41 -36.01
N ARG A 197 -3.24 0.72 -35.49
CA ARG A 197 -4.25 0.05 -36.32
C ARG A 197 -5.46 0.93 -36.64
N ASN A 198 -5.92 1.72 -35.67
CA ASN A 198 -7.20 2.42 -35.73
C ASN A 198 -7.05 3.95 -35.70
N GLY A 199 -5.83 4.48 -35.51
CA GLY A 199 -5.57 5.91 -35.38
C GLY A 199 -5.65 6.43 -33.95
N GLU A 200 -5.19 7.68 -33.77
CA GLU A 200 -5.10 8.35 -32.47
C GLU A 200 -6.48 8.69 -31.89
N ASP A 201 -7.41 9.18 -32.71
CA ASP A 201 -8.76 9.58 -32.28
C ASP A 201 -9.55 8.40 -31.68
N PHE A 202 -9.48 7.23 -32.31
CA PHE A 202 -10.12 6.04 -31.77
C PHE A 202 -9.51 5.63 -30.43
N THR A 203 -8.19 5.76 -30.30
CA THR A 203 -7.47 5.33 -29.10
C THR A 203 -7.69 6.29 -27.94
N SER A 204 -7.74 7.60 -28.19
CA SER A 204 -8.06 8.61 -27.18
C SER A 204 -9.49 8.43 -26.67
N GLN A 205 -10.45 8.16 -27.56
CA GLN A 205 -11.83 7.87 -27.17
C GLN A 205 -11.94 6.57 -26.36
N PHE A 206 -11.25 5.50 -26.79
CA PHE A 206 -11.20 4.24 -26.04
C PHE A 206 -10.64 4.45 -24.63
N MET A 207 -9.49 5.14 -24.52
CA MET A 207 -8.86 5.44 -23.24
C MET A 207 -9.79 6.27 -22.36
N THR A 208 -10.39 7.34 -22.88
CA THR A 208 -11.33 8.16 -22.10
C THR A 208 -12.49 7.34 -21.53
N ASN A 209 -12.99 6.36 -22.29
CA ASN A 209 -14.12 5.52 -21.88
C ASN A 209 -13.75 4.37 -20.93
N HIS A 210 -12.54 3.80 -21.05
CA HIS A 210 -12.17 2.55 -20.34
C HIS A 210 -11.05 2.70 -19.32
N GLN A 211 -10.32 3.82 -19.36
CA GLN A 211 -9.22 4.11 -18.46
C GLN A 211 -9.62 3.92 -17.00
N GLN A 212 -10.84 4.34 -16.65
CA GLN A 212 -11.32 4.22 -15.28
C GLN A 212 -11.38 2.76 -14.83
N ASN A 213 -12.08 1.92 -15.58
CA ASN A 213 -12.23 0.49 -15.26
C ASN A 213 -10.90 -0.24 -15.21
N ILE A 214 -9.98 0.06 -16.16
CA ILE A 214 -8.66 -0.55 -16.24
C ILE A 214 -7.85 -0.25 -14.97
N TYR A 215 -7.76 1.01 -14.57
CA TYR A 215 -6.98 1.37 -13.39
C TYR A 215 -7.65 1.01 -12.07
N SER A 216 -8.98 0.92 -11.99
CA SER A 216 -9.67 0.39 -10.80
C SER A 216 -9.31 -1.08 -10.54
N VAL A 217 -9.16 -1.89 -11.60
CA VAL A 217 -8.68 -3.28 -11.46
C VAL A 217 -7.24 -3.31 -10.95
N LEU A 218 -6.36 -2.45 -11.46
CA LEU A 218 -4.97 -2.36 -10.98
C LEU A 218 -4.91 -1.94 -9.51
N TRP A 219 -5.68 -0.92 -9.12
CA TRP A 219 -5.77 -0.46 -7.74
C TRP A 219 -6.25 -1.58 -6.82
N PHE A 220 -7.30 -2.30 -7.21
CA PHE A 220 -7.85 -3.41 -6.46
C PHE A 220 -6.83 -4.54 -6.26
N LEU A 221 -6.15 -4.93 -7.34
CA LEU A 221 -5.14 -5.98 -7.33
C LEU A 221 -3.98 -5.59 -6.41
N VAL A 222 -3.47 -4.36 -6.56
CA VAL A 222 -2.37 -3.85 -5.75
C VAL A 222 -2.78 -3.77 -4.28
N ASN A 223 -3.94 -3.21 -3.96
CA ASN A 223 -4.39 -3.06 -2.57
C ASN A 223 -4.64 -4.42 -1.90
N THR A 224 -5.20 -5.39 -2.63
CA THR A 224 -5.51 -6.74 -2.12
C THR A 224 -4.25 -7.59 -2.00
N MET A 225 -3.33 -7.54 -2.97
CA MET A 225 -2.15 -8.41 -2.97
C MET A 225 -0.95 -7.80 -2.25
N TYR A 226 -1.03 -6.54 -1.79
CA TYR A 226 0.09 -5.84 -1.17
C TYR A 226 0.70 -6.61 -0.01
N LEU A 227 -0.11 -6.93 0.99
CA LEU A 227 0.32 -7.60 2.21
C LEU A 227 0.73 -9.06 1.95
N PRO A 228 -0.08 -9.89 1.26
CA PRO A 228 0.31 -11.26 0.93
C PRO A 228 1.65 -11.35 0.18
N VAL A 229 1.89 -10.50 -0.81
CA VAL A 229 3.14 -10.51 -1.58
C VAL A 229 4.31 -10.10 -0.70
N ILE A 230 4.22 -8.95 -0.02
CA ILE A 230 5.33 -8.45 0.84
C ILE A 230 5.62 -9.44 1.97
N GLY A 231 4.59 -9.91 2.68
CA GLY A 231 4.73 -10.87 3.76
C GLY A 231 5.37 -12.19 3.30
N THR A 232 4.97 -12.70 2.13
CA THR A 232 5.57 -13.94 1.58
C THR A 232 7.02 -13.72 1.14
N MET A 233 7.36 -12.56 0.57
CA MET A 233 8.75 -12.24 0.21
C MET A 233 9.63 -12.14 1.45
N PHE A 234 9.12 -11.57 2.56
CA PHE A 234 9.82 -11.60 3.86
C PHE A 234 9.94 -13.01 4.41
N GLY A 235 8.88 -13.83 4.34
CA GLY A 235 8.93 -15.23 4.78
C GLY A 235 9.96 -16.09 4.02
N GLY A 236 10.28 -15.73 2.76
CA GLY A 236 11.34 -16.38 1.99
C GLY A 236 12.76 -15.94 2.33
N ILE A 237 12.91 -15.00 3.28
CA ILE A 237 14.19 -14.47 3.78
C ILE A 237 14.39 -14.84 5.24
N ASP A 238 13.31 -15.00 6.00
CA ASP A 238 13.35 -15.15 7.44
C ASP A 238 13.85 -16.53 7.90
N CYS A 239 14.83 -16.48 8.78
CA CYS A 239 15.64 -17.60 9.19
C CYS A 239 15.89 -17.55 10.67
N THR A 240 15.70 -18.67 11.35
CA THR A 240 16.15 -18.88 12.72
C THR A 240 17.53 -19.50 12.72
N PHE A 241 18.46 -18.85 13.41
CA PHE A 241 19.84 -19.29 13.59
C PHE A 241 20.00 -19.84 15.00
N THR A 242 20.30 -21.13 15.11
CA THR A 242 20.67 -21.81 16.36
C THR A 242 22.15 -22.19 16.32
N ASP A 243 22.72 -22.56 17.46
CA ASP A 243 24.15 -22.93 17.56
C ASP A 243 24.54 -24.10 16.64
N SER A 244 23.59 -24.98 16.33
CA SER A 244 23.82 -26.19 15.52
C SER A 244 23.28 -26.11 14.09
N GLU A 245 22.26 -25.28 13.85
CA GLU A 245 21.51 -25.28 12.60
C GLU A 245 20.89 -23.91 12.31
N ALA A 246 20.83 -23.56 11.02
CA ALA A 246 20.07 -22.42 10.55
C ALA A 246 19.00 -22.89 9.54
N THR A 247 17.73 -22.64 9.85
CA THR A 247 16.57 -23.10 9.08
C THR A 247 15.62 -21.97 8.76
N LEU A 248 14.99 -22.05 7.58
CA LEU A 248 13.97 -21.10 7.16
C LEU A 248 12.73 -21.27 8.03
N ASP A 249 12.23 -20.19 8.63
CA ASP A 249 11.09 -20.26 9.55
C ASP A 249 9.81 -20.74 8.84
N SER A 250 9.66 -20.40 7.56
CA SER A 250 8.51 -20.80 6.75
C SER A 250 8.63 -22.22 6.14
N ASP A 251 9.81 -22.84 6.18
CA ASP A 251 10.03 -24.22 5.77
C ASP A 251 11.27 -24.79 6.47
N PRO A 252 11.10 -25.43 7.64
CA PRO A 252 12.22 -25.92 8.45
C PRO A 252 13.09 -26.97 7.74
N VAL A 253 12.61 -27.57 6.64
CA VAL A 253 13.40 -28.50 5.81
C VAL A 253 14.48 -27.77 5.01
N THR A 254 14.34 -26.47 4.79
CA THR A 254 15.27 -25.67 4.01
C THR A 254 16.31 -25.00 4.92
N HIS A 255 17.58 -25.38 4.75
CA HIS A 255 18.69 -24.77 5.47
C HIS A 255 18.98 -23.35 4.95
N CYS A 256 19.27 -22.44 5.88
CA CYS A 256 19.51 -21.04 5.56
C CYS A 256 20.85 -20.82 4.85
N LEU A 257 20.87 -19.81 3.96
CA LEU A 257 22.06 -19.37 3.20
C LEU A 257 22.67 -20.48 2.33
N LYS A 258 21.95 -21.59 2.11
CA LYS A 258 22.39 -22.75 1.34
C LYS A 258 21.28 -23.28 0.44
N GLY A 259 21.68 -23.99 -0.61
CA GLY A 259 20.78 -24.74 -1.49
C GLY A 259 19.62 -23.88 -2.01
N LEU A 260 18.39 -24.28 -1.67
CA LEU A 260 17.16 -23.64 -2.15
C LEU A 260 16.85 -22.28 -1.50
N HIS A 261 17.46 -21.95 -0.35
CA HIS A 261 17.22 -20.65 0.27
C HIS A 261 17.85 -19.50 -0.54
N VAL A 262 19.02 -19.71 -1.16
CA VAL A 262 19.69 -18.65 -1.94
C VAL A 262 18.82 -18.13 -3.09
N PRO A 263 18.18 -18.99 -3.92
CA PRO A 263 17.16 -18.55 -4.87
C PRO A 263 16.01 -17.77 -4.24
N TYR A 264 15.49 -18.18 -3.07
CA TYR A 264 14.44 -17.44 -2.38
C TYR A 264 14.90 -16.03 -1.97
N ILE A 265 16.12 -15.89 -1.44
CA ILE A 265 16.66 -14.56 -1.10
C ILE A 265 16.74 -13.68 -2.35
N ILE A 266 17.34 -14.19 -3.44
CA ILE A 266 17.50 -13.43 -4.70
C ILE A 266 16.14 -13.00 -5.26
N CYS A 267 15.20 -13.95 -5.36
CA CYS A 267 13.86 -13.70 -5.87
C CYS A 267 13.09 -12.71 -4.98
N SER A 268 13.17 -12.85 -3.65
CA SER A 268 12.52 -11.94 -2.72
C SER A 268 13.10 -10.53 -2.79
N LEU A 269 14.42 -10.37 -2.86
CA LEU A 269 15.06 -9.05 -3.01
C LEU A 269 14.65 -8.38 -4.33
N LEU A 270 14.66 -9.13 -5.44
CA LEU A 270 14.21 -8.62 -6.75
C LEU A 270 12.74 -8.20 -6.71
N ALA A 271 11.87 -9.06 -6.16
CA ALA A 271 10.45 -8.79 -6.01
C ALA A 271 10.20 -7.57 -5.13
N LEU A 272 10.93 -7.39 -4.02
CA LEU A 272 10.82 -6.22 -3.16
C LEU A 272 11.27 -4.94 -3.89
N VAL A 273 12.38 -4.96 -4.63
CA VAL A 273 12.83 -3.79 -5.41
C VAL A 273 11.79 -3.39 -6.47
N MET A 274 11.10 -4.35 -7.07
CA MET A 274 10.14 -4.08 -8.14
C MET A 274 8.73 -3.77 -7.62
N TYR A 275 8.18 -4.63 -6.78
CA TYR A 275 6.79 -4.58 -6.35
C TYR A 275 6.54 -3.49 -5.33
N TYR A 276 7.37 -3.37 -4.29
CA TYR A 276 7.10 -2.43 -3.20
C TYR A 276 7.01 -0.98 -3.69
N PRO A 277 7.93 -0.47 -4.55
CA PRO A 277 7.74 0.81 -5.19
C PRO A 277 6.51 0.88 -6.10
N ALA A 278 6.39 -0.06 -7.05
CA ALA A 278 5.33 -0.02 -8.05
C ALA A 278 3.94 -0.04 -7.41
N ALA A 279 3.74 -0.89 -6.40
CA ALA A 279 2.51 -1.00 -5.65
C ALA A 279 2.20 0.26 -4.83
N SER A 280 3.19 0.81 -4.11
CA SER A 280 3.00 2.03 -3.31
C SER A 280 2.65 3.25 -4.19
N PHE A 281 3.23 3.32 -5.40
CA PHE A 281 2.90 4.35 -6.38
C PHE A 281 1.56 4.12 -7.07
N ALA A 282 1.29 2.90 -7.53
CA ALA A 282 0.03 2.56 -8.17
C ALA A 282 -1.13 2.85 -7.23
N GLN A 283 -1.04 2.46 -5.96
CA GLN A 283 -2.10 2.68 -4.98
C GLN A 283 -2.37 4.18 -4.74
N SER A 284 -1.38 5.06 -4.85
CA SER A 284 -1.55 6.51 -4.65
C SER A 284 -2.00 7.26 -5.91
N GLN A 285 -1.55 6.82 -7.10
CA GLN A 285 -1.80 7.51 -8.37
C GLN A 285 -3.10 7.08 -9.06
N THR A 286 -3.53 5.83 -8.89
CA THR A 286 -4.75 5.29 -9.54
C THR A 286 -6.05 5.74 -8.89
N GLN A 287 -5.99 6.60 -7.87
CA GLN A 287 -7.15 7.06 -7.11
C GLN A 287 -7.90 8.23 -7.74
N SER A 288 -7.34 8.90 -8.76
CA SER A 288 -8.00 10.01 -9.45
C SER A 288 -9.26 9.61 -10.22
N ILE A 289 -9.58 8.32 -10.22
CA ILE A 289 -10.50 7.64 -11.13
C ILE A 289 -11.80 7.18 -10.45
N SER A 290 -11.78 6.97 -9.13
CA SER A 290 -12.99 6.73 -8.33
C SER A 290 -13.44 8.02 -7.67
N ASP A 291 -14.74 8.13 -7.36
CA ASP A 291 -15.25 9.25 -6.56
C ASP A 291 -14.74 9.17 -5.12
N ILE A 292 -14.43 7.95 -4.67
CA ILE A 292 -13.72 7.69 -3.43
C ILE A 292 -12.22 7.96 -3.63
N LYS A 293 -11.80 9.19 -3.36
CA LYS A 293 -10.39 9.63 -3.47
C LYS A 293 -9.77 9.77 -2.08
N PHE A 294 -8.53 9.30 -1.89
CA PHE A 294 -7.78 9.48 -0.66
C PHE A 294 -6.58 10.42 -0.87
N LYS A 295 -6.16 11.12 0.18
CA LYS A 295 -4.98 11.99 0.16
C LYS A 295 -3.78 11.10 -0.14
N PRO A 296 -3.09 11.27 -1.28
CA PRO A 296 -2.02 10.37 -1.69
C PRO A 296 -0.96 10.21 -0.60
N ARG A 297 -0.62 11.31 0.10
CA ARG A 297 0.39 11.32 1.18
C ARG A 297 0.01 10.37 2.31
N ILE A 298 -1.27 10.30 2.64
CA ILE A 298 -1.76 9.47 3.74
C ILE A 298 -1.83 8.00 3.30
N VAL A 299 -2.25 7.74 2.06
CA VAL A 299 -2.24 6.39 1.46
C VAL A 299 -0.82 5.82 1.47
N PHE A 300 0.17 6.63 1.11
CA PHE A 300 1.56 6.24 1.18
C PHE A 300 1.94 5.83 2.62
N ILE A 301 1.62 6.65 3.62
CA ILE A 301 1.88 6.32 5.05
C ILE A 301 1.20 5.00 5.45
N PHE A 302 -0.04 4.76 5.04
CA PHE A 302 -0.73 3.48 5.30
C PHE A 302 0.00 2.30 4.66
N ALA A 303 0.47 2.44 3.41
CA ALA A 303 1.26 1.41 2.76
C ALA A 303 2.56 1.11 3.53
N GLN A 304 3.23 2.14 4.05
CA GLN A 304 4.43 1.97 4.88
C GLN A 304 4.14 1.23 6.19
N GLY A 305 3.05 1.60 6.87
CA GLY A 305 2.63 0.89 8.08
C GLY A 305 2.30 -0.58 7.83
N LYS A 306 1.72 -0.93 6.67
CA LYS A 306 1.49 -2.32 6.25
C LYS A 306 2.78 -3.09 6.07
N VAL A 307 3.81 -2.49 5.46
CA VAL A 307 5.14 -3.12 5.34
C VAL A 307 5.75 -3.38 6.72
N ILE A 308 5.61 -2.42 7.64
CA ILE A 308 6.08 -2.58 9.02
C ILE A 308 5.34 -3.73 9.71
N LEU A 309 4.02 -3.83 9.59
CA LEU A 309 3.23 -4.94 10.12
C LEU A 309 3.68 -6.29 9.55
N ALA A 310 3.87 -6.38 8.23
CA ALA A 310 4.35 -7.59 7.57
C ALA A 310 5.76 -7.97 8.08
N ALA A 311 6.67 -7.01 8.19
CA ALA A 311 8.03 -7.24 8.68
C ALA A 311 8.03 -7.72 10.13
N ILE A 312 7.30 -7.06 11.02
CA ILE A 312 7.25 -7.44 12.44
C ILE A 312 6.59 -8.80 12.62
N THR A 313 5.59 -9.12 11.81
CA THR A 313 4.99 -10.46 11.82
C THR A 313 6.01 -11.54 11.52
N VAL A 314 6.78 -11.35 10.46
CA VAL A 314 7.71 -12.36 9.99
C VAL A 314 8.94 -12.42 10.91
N PHE A 315 9.60 -11.30 11.18
CA PHE A 315 10.88 -11.32 11.92
C PHE A 315 10.73 -11.37 13.46
N ALA A 316 9.55 -11.12 14.02
CA ALA A 316 9.31 -11.17 15.47
C ALA A 316 8.43 -12.35 15.90
N THR A 317 8.43 -13.45 15.13
CA THR A 317 7.65 -14.69 15.37
C THR A 317 7.80 -15.23 16.79
N THR A 318 9.02 -15.22 17.33
CA THR A 318 9.35 -15.74 18.67
C THR A 318 9.01 -14.79 19.81
N LEU A 319 8.78 -13.51 19.52
CA LEU A 319 8.52 -12.45 20.50
C LEU A 319 7.05 -11.99 20.41
N SER A 320 6.12 -12.89 20.72
CA SER A 320 4.66 -12.64 20.63
C SER A 320 4.20 -11.35 21.33
N ALA A 321 4.79 -11.01 22.48
CA ALA A 321 4.46 -9.76 23.19
C ALA A 321 4.91 -8.50 22.43
N VAL A 322 6.11 -8.53 21.83
CA VAL A 322 6.64 -7.42 21.02
C VAL A 322 5.81 -7.27 19.75
N TYR A 323 5.48 -8.40 19.11
CA TYR A 323 4.59 -8.47 17.97
C TYR A 323 3.25 -7.78 18.23
N LEU A 324 2.49 -8.25 19.23
CA LEU A 324 1.17 -7.69 19.54
C LEU A 324 1.24 -6.22 19.94
N SER A 325 2.28 -5.83 20.70
CA SER A 325 2.50 -4.43 21.07
C SER A 325 2.70 -3.55 19.84
N ALA A 326 3.48 -4.01 18.85
CA ALA A 326 3.67 -3.27 17.61
C ALA A 326 2.38 -3.19 16.77
N VAL A 327 1.60 -4.28 16.70
CA VAL A 327 0.29 -4.27 16.01
C VAL A 327 -0.66 -3.25 16.65
N ILE A 328 -0.71 -3.17 17.98
CA ILE A 328 -1.46 -2.14 18.71
C ILE A 328 -1.00 -0.74 18.31
N VAL A 329 0.32 -0.49 18.34
CA VAL A 329 0.88 0.84 18.02
C VAL A 329 0.54 1.25 16.59
N VAL A 330 0.70 0.35 15.60
CA VAL A 330 0.39 0.67 14.20
C VAL A 330 -1.11 0.89 14.00
N ASN A 331 -1.97 0.03 14.56
CA ASN A 331 -3.44 0.20 14.48
C ASN A 331 -3.90 1.50 15.14
N PHE A 332 -3.29 1.88 16.27
CA PHE A 332 -3.57 3.14 16.94
C PHE A 332 -3.13 4.36 16.11
N ILE A 333 -1.95 4.31 15.49
CA ILE A 333 -1.47 5.36 14.56
C ILE A 333 -2.43 5.48 13.37
N PHE A 334 -2.85 4.35 12.79
CA PHE A 334 -3.81 4.31 11.69
C PHE A 334 -5.15 4.94 12.06
N LEU A 335 -5.66 4.64 13.25
CA LEU A 335 -6.87 5.24 13.80
C LEU A 335 -6.71 6.76 13.96
N ILE A 336 -5.62 7.23 14.59
CA ILE A 336 -5.34 8.66 14.79
C ILE A 336 -5.27 9.39 13.45
N ILE A 337 -4.52 8.85 12.49
CA ILE A 337 -4.38 9.42 11.14
C ILE A 337 -5.76 9.56 10.48
N ASN A 338 -6.59 8.51 10.56
CA ASN A 338 -7.90 8.51 9.93
C ASN A 338 -8.87 9.53 10.59
N VAL A 339 -8.83 9.65 11.92
CA VAL A 339 -9.67 10.58 12.68
C VAL A 339 -9.24 12.03 12.48
N LEU A 340 -7.94 12.32 12.58
CA LEU A 340 -7.41 13.69 12.55
C LEU A 340 -7.28 14.24 11.13
N LEU A 341 -6.76 13.45 10.19
CA LEU A 341 -6.42 13.94 8.85
C LEU A 341 -7.53 13.74 7.82
N LYS A 342 -8.55 12.93 8.13
CA LYS A 342 -9.69 12.58 7.28
C LYS A 342 -9.25 12.35 5.84
N PRO A 343 -8.58 11.21 5.57
CA PRO A 343 -7.85 11.01 4.32
C PRO A 343 -8.74 10.96 3.09
N CYS A 344 -9.99 10.55 3.19
CA CYS A 344 -10.92 10.51 2.06
C CYS A 344 -11.66 11.85 1.90
N LEU A 345 -12.01 12.23 0.67
CA LEU A 345 -12.95 13.33 0.43
C LEU A 345 -14.35 12.98 0.96
N VAL A 346 -14.78 11.73 0.76
CA VAL A 346 -16.10 11.25 1.16
C VAL A 346 -16.15 11.00 2.66
N GLU A 347 -17.00 11.74 3.37
CA GLU A 347 -16.98 11.73 4.83
C GLU A 347 -17.40 10.37 5.40
N TRP A 348 -18.42 9.72 4.83
CA TRP A 348 -18.90 8.43 5.33
C TRP A 348 -17.83 7.32 5.18
N VAL A 349 -17.00 7.37 4.14
CA VAL A 349 -15.88 6.42 3.96
C VAL A 349 -14.85 6.59 5.08
N ASN A 350 -14.54 7.83 5.46
CA ASN A 350 -13.68 8.08 6.63
C ASN A 350 -14.30 7.54 7.92
N ARG A 351 -15.62 7.72 8.12
CA ARG A 351 -16.34 7.16 9.28
C ARG A 351 -16.22 5.64 9.32
N MET A 352 -16.48 4.96 8.20
CA MET A 352 -16.35 3.51 8.06
C MET A 352 -14.93 3.03 8.41
N ARG A 353 -13.89 3.67 7.85
CA ARG A 353 -12.49 3.33 8.15
C ARG A 353 -12.14 3.53 9.64
N THR A 354 -12.68 4.55 10.29
CA THR A 354 -12.50 4.77 11.75
C THR A 354 -13.08 3.61 12.55
N VAL A 355 -14.29 3.14 12.18
CA VAL A 355 -14.91 1.98 12.82
C VAL A 355 -14.05 0.74 12.62
N PHE A 356 -13.57 0.49 11.40
CA PHE A 356 -12.71 -0.64 11.06
C PHE A 356 -11.39 -0.63 11.85
N PHE A 357 -10.68 0.49 11.91
CA PHE A 357 -9.45 0.57 12.72
C PHE A 357 -9.72 0.43 14.23
N SER A 358 -10.88 0.89 14.71
CA SER A 358 -11.29 0.67 16.10
C SER A 358 -11.55 -0.80 16.39
N PHE A 359 -12.19 -1.52 15.47
CA PHE A 359 -12.38 -2.97 15.56
C PHE A 359 -11.05 -3.72 15.52
N CYS A 360 -10.13 -3.36 14.62
CA CYS A 360 -8.79 -3.94 14.60
C CYS A 360 -8.09 -3.75 15.96
N LEU A 361 -8.10 -2.54 16.51
CA LEU A 361 -7.48 -2.23 17.79
C LEU A 361 -8.08 -3.06 18.94
N LEU A 362 -9.41 -3.14 19.00
CA LEU A 362 -10.10 -3.97 19.99
C LEU A 362 -9.74 -5.46 19.84
N THR A 363 -9.63 -5.95 18.61
CA THR A 363 -9.20 -7.32 18.32
C THR A 363 -7.80 -7.59 18.84
N THR A 364 -6.86 -6.67 18.59
CA THR A 364 -5.49 -6.82 19.07
C THR A 364 -5.45 -6.79 20.60
N ILE A 365 -6.23 -5.92 21.25
CA ILE A 365 -6.34 -5.88 22.72
C ILE A 365 -6.88 -7.21 23.26
N CYS A 366 -7.95 -7.75 22.66
CA CYS A 366 -8.49 -9.06 23.07
C CYS A 366 -7.45 -10.18 22.89
N SER A 367 -6.63 -10.09 21.84
CA SER A 367 -5.54 -11.04 21.57
C SER A 367 -4.41 -10.92 22.60
N CYS A 368 -4.09 -9.71 23.07
CA CYS A 368 -3.20 -9.51 24.22
C CYS A 368 -3.75 -10.11 25.52
N ILE A 369 -5.05 -9.98 25.76
CA ILE A 369 -5.71 -10.57 26.94
C ILE A 369 -5.65 -12.10 26.86
N ALA A 370 -5.90 -12.67 25.68
CA ALA A 370 -5.76 -14.11 25.43
C ALA A 370 -4.33 -14.59 25.70
N TYR A 371 -3.32 -13.84 25.25
CA TYR A 371 -1.91 -14.13 25.52
C TYR A 371 -1.57 -14.11 27.03
N GLY A 372 -2.28 -13.31 27.82
CA GLY A 372 -2.13 -13.24 29.28
C GLY A 372 -2.59 -14.50 30.04
N GLY A 373 -3.06 -15.55 29.36
CA GLY A 373 -3.47 -16.81 29.97
C GLY A 373 -4.89 -16.81 30.53
N VAL A 374 -5.73 -15.89 30.08
CA VAL A 374 -7.16 -15.84 30.45
C VAL A 374 -7.92 -16.97 29.74
N ASP A 375 -8.98 -17.49 30.39
CA ASP A 375 -9.80 -18.57 29.83
C ASP A 375 -10.26 -18.31 28.40
N GLN A 376 -10.21 -19.39 27.62
CA GLN A 376 -10.45 -19.48 26.18
C GLN A 376 -11.64 -18.64 25.66
N TYR A 377 -12.76 -18.66 26.38
CA TYR A 377 -14.00 -18.00 25.94
C TYR A 377 -14.05 -16.49 26.22
N ILE A 378 -13.28 -16.00 27.20
CA ILE A 378 -13.36 -14.61 27.65
C ILE A 378 -12.91 -13.63 26.55
N PRO A 379 -11.76 -13.82 25.86
CA PRO A 379 -11.36 -12.94 24.76
C PRO A 379 -12.38 -12.90 23.62
N LEU A 380 -13.03 -14.03 23.32
CA LEU A 380 -14.06 -14.10 22.28
C LEU A 380 -15.32 -13.33 22.68
N VAL A 381 -15.80 -13.52 23.92
CA VAL A 381 -16.97 -12.79 24.44
C VAL A 381 -16.68 -11.30 24.49
N LEU A 382 -15.50 -10.89 24.98
CA LEU A 382 -15.06 -9.50 24.99
C LEU A 382 -14.99 -8.90 23.59
N LEU A 383 -14.51 -9.66 22.60
CA LEU A 383 -14.46 -9.22 21.21
C LEU A 383 -15.87 -8.98 20.66
N ILE A 384 -16.79 -9.94 20.82
CA ILE A 384 -18.17 -9.84 20.32
C ILE A 384 -18.91 -8.68 21.01
N VAL A 385 -18.88 -8.64 22.34
CA VAL A 385 -19.53 -7.58 23.13
C VAL A 385 -18.92 -6.22 22.81
N GLY A 386 -17.60 -6.15 22.70
CA GLY A 386 -16.89 -4.92 22.36
C GLY A 386 -17.20 -4.42 20.94
N TYR A 387 -17.34 -5.32 19.96
CA TYR A 387 -17.77 -4.97 18.59
C TYR A 387 -19.18 -4.40 18.59
N VAL A 388 -20.13 -5.06 19.28
CA VAL A 388 -21.51 -4.59 19.40
C VAL A 388 -21.56 -3.24 20.12
N ALA A 389 -20.84 -3.10 21.24
CA ALA A 389 -20.79 -1.86 22.01
C ALA A 389 -20.21 -0.70 21.19
N LEU A 390 -19.09 -0.92 20.50
CA LEU A 390 -18.50 0.09 19.62
C LEU A 390 -19.44 0.45 18.46
N ALA A 391 -20.08 -0.53 17.82
CA ALA A 391 -21.03 -0.28 16.74
C ALA A 391 -22.21 0.58 17.21
N VAL A 392 -22.77 0.28 18.39
CA VAL A 392 -23.86 1.07 19.01
C VAL A 392 -23.37 2.47 19.37
N CYS A 393 -22.20 2.60 19.99
CA CYS A 393 -21.61 3.91 20.33
C CYS A 393 -21.39 4.78 19.08
N PHE A 394 -20.87 4.20 17.99
CA PHE A 394 -20.71 4.92 16.73
C PHE A 394 -22.06 5.29 16.11
N ALA A 395 -23.04 4.38 16.11
CA ALA A 395 -24.38 4.67 15.60
C ALA A 395 -25.02 5.85 16.35
N ILE A 396 -24.98 5.84 17.69
CA ILE A 396 -25.49 6.93 18.53
C ILE A 396 -24.72 8.23 18.27
N TYR A 397 -23.39 8.18 18.27
CA TYR A 397 -22.54 9.35 18.03
C TYR A 397 -22.85 10.03 16.69
N TYR A 398 -22.96 9.25 15.62
CA TYR A 398 -23.26 9.80 14.29
C TYR A 398 -24.71 10.28 14.16
N GLN A 399 -25.67 9.58 14.75
CA GLN A 399 -27.07 10.02 14.77
C GLN A 399 -27.24 11.36 15.51
N ILE A 400 -26.58 11.51 16.67
CA ILE A 400 -26.59 12.77 17.43
C ILE A 400 -25.92 13.87 16.61
N ARG A 401 -24.76 13.61 16.02
CA ARG A 401 -24.03 14.60 15.20
C ARG A 401 -24.88 15.11 14.03
N GLU A 402 -25.54 14.23 13.31
CA GLU A 402 -26.42 14.61 12.19
C GLU A 402 -27.63 15.42 12.67
N SER A 403 -28.25 15.01 13.78
CA SER A 403 -29.37 15.74 14.39
C SER A 403 -28.96 17.16 14.79
N VAL A 404 -27.77 17.32 15.38
CA VAL A 404 -27.21 18.64 15.76
C VAL A 404 -26.94 19.49 14.52
N ILE A 405 -26.31 18.94 13.48
CA ILE A 405 -26.03 19.67 12.23
C ILE A 405 -27.32 20.13 11.56
N LEU A 406 -28.34 19.26 11.48
CA LEU A 406 -29.65 19.59 10.91
C LEU A 406 -30.37 20.67 11.72
N PHE A 407 -30.31 20.59 13.05
CA PHE A 407 -30.86 21.61 13.93
C PHE A 407 -30.22 22.98 13.69
N PHE A 408 -28.88 23.06 13.63
CA PHE A 408 -28.18 24.31 13.34
C PHE A 408 -28.48 24.85 11.93
N LYS A 409 -28.51 23.99 10.89
CA LYS A 409 -28.89 24.39 9.53
C LYS A 409 -30.30 24.97 9.49
N SER A 410 -31.29 24.30 10.10
CA SER A 410 -32.68 24.80 10.12
C SER A 410 -32.81 26.17 10.79
N LYS A 411 -32.03 26.43 11.83
CA LYS A 411 -32.05 27.71 12.57
C LYS A 411 -31.41 28.84 11.77
N LEU A 412 -30.32 28.55 11.06
CA LEU A 412 -29.67 29.50 10.15
C LEU A 412 -30.58 29.88 8.96
N PHE A 413 -31.20 28.89 8.31
CA PHE A 413 -32.13 29.16 7.19
C PHE A 413 -33.38 29.94 7.63
N LYS A 414 -33.89 29.69 8.84
CA LYS A 414 -35.04 30.44 9.37
C LYS A 414 -34.71 31.92 9.60
N ASN A 415 -33.49 32.21 10.10
CA ASN A 415 -33.04 33.60 10.30
C ASN A 415 -32.79 34.33 8.97
N GLN A 416 -32.25 33.65 7.95
CA GLN A 416 -31.99 34.26 6.64
C GLN A 416 -33.30 34.63 5.89
N LYS A 417 -34.35 33.83 6.06
CA LYS A 417 -35.68 34.12 5.50
C LYS A 417 -36.33 35.35 6.16
N SER A 418 -36.13 35.55 7.47
CA SER A 418 -36.63 36.76 8.16
C SER A 418 -35.93 38.04 7.71
N THR A 419 -34.61 38.02 7.47
CA THR A 419 -33.87 39.20 6.99
C THR A 419 -34.22 39.59 5.56
N LEU A 420 -34.45 38.61 4.67
CA LEU A 420 -34.94 38.85 3.30
C LEU A 420 -36.38 39.38 3.26
N SER A 421 -37.24 38.96 4.19
CA SER A 421 -38.60 39.51 4.28
C SER A 421 -38.63 40.95 4.82
N SER A 422 -37.66 41.35 5.67
CA SER A 422 -37.57 42.73 6.17
C SER A 422 -36.96 43.70 5.16
N SER A 423 -36.09 43.25 4.24
CA SER A 423 -35.49 44.12 3.23
C SER A 423 -36.42 44.42 2.05
N GLN A 424 -37.40 43.56 1.74
CA GLN A 424 -38.39 43.84 0.70
C GLN A 424 -39.49 44.81 1.11
N VAL A 425 -39.63 45.13 2.40
CA VAL A 425 -40.63 46.10 2.91
C VAL A 425 -40.02 47.52 3.07
N ALA A 426 -38.70 47.66 2.94
CA ALA A 426 -37.98 48.91 3.21
C ALA A 426 -37.64 49.77 1.96
N ASN A 427 -38.05 49.37 0.76
CA ASN A 427 -37.95 50.20 -0.45
C ASN A 427 -39.36 50.57 -0.94
N PRO A 428 -39.94 51.70 -0.50
CA PRO A 428 -41.09 52.32 -1.15
C PRO A 428 -40.74 52.89 -2.53
#